data_AF-A0A9E6EZ04-F1
#
_entry.id   AF-A0A9E6EZ04-F1
#
_cell.length_a   1.000
_cell.length_b   1.000
_cell.length_c   1.000
_cell.angle_alpha   90.00
_cell.angle_beta   90.00
_cell.angle_gamma   90.00
#
_symmetry.space_group_name_H-M   'P 1'
#
loop_
_entity.id
_entity.type
_entity.pdbx_description
1 polymer ?
#
loop_
_entity_poly.entity_id
_entity_poly.type
_entity_poly.pdbx_seq_one_letter_code
_entity_poly.pdbx_strand_id
1 'polypeptide(L)' 'MDARTITAKERMAIPRQEMPAQDPQVRIGNFNEVNLGLTPEQARQEALRCIQCKDPVCIAGCPVNIKIDQFIKLIAEG' A
#
# COMPACT_ATOMS: atom_id res chain seq x y z
N MET A 1 7.12 14.35 -0.05
CA MET A 1 5.84 14.51 0.67
C MET A 1 6.04 14.00 2.08
N ASP A 2 5.77 14.84 3.07
CA ASP A 2 5.79 14.46 4.48
C ASP A 2 4.42 13.87 4.86
N ALA A 3 4.44 12.65 5.42
CA ALA A 3 3.25 11.92 5.81
C ALA A 3 2.43 12.63 6.90
N ARG A 4 3.04 13.54 7.66
CA ARG A 4 2.42 14.24 8.79
C ARG A 4 1.65 15.49 8.37
N THR A 5 1.93 16.02 7.19
CA THR A 5 1.40 17.32 6.72
C THR A 5 0.48 17.22 5.50
N ILE A 6 0.40 16.04 4.86
CA ILE A 6 -0.49 15.82 3.70
C ILE A 6 -1.98 15.75 4.10
N THR A 7 -2.82 16.50 3.38
CA THR A 7 -4.27 16.58 3.59
C THR A 7 -5.00 15.35 3.02
N ALA A 8 -6.22 15.10 3.50
CA ALA A 8 -7.04 13.99 2.99
C ALA A 8 -7.30 14.08 1.47
N LYS A 9 -7.50 15.31 0.95
CA LYS A 9 -7.70 15.55 -0.50
C LYS A 9 -6.47 15.13 -1.29
N GLU A 10 -5.27 15.49 -0.83
CA GLU A 10 -4.02 15.12 -1.49
C GLU A 10 -3.77 13.61 -1.43
N ARG A 11 -4.05 12.96 -0.29
CA ARG A 11 -3.95 11.49 -0.16
C ARG A 11 -4.81 10.74 -1.17
N MET A 12 -6.06 11.18 -1.36
CA MET A 12 -6.99 10.60 -2.33
C MET A 12 -6.57 10.84 -3.78
N ALA A 13 -5.76 11.86 -4.05
CA ALA A 13 -5.23 12.16 -5.38
C ALA A 13 -4.01 11.30 -5.75
N ILE A 14 -3.37 10.63 -4.78
CA ILE A 14 -2.21 9.77 -5.06
C ILE A 14 -2.70 8.51 -5.82
N PRO A 15 -2.18 8.23 -7.03
CA PRO A 15 -2.56 7.03 -7.77
C PRO A 15 -2.07 5.77 -7.06
N ARG A 16 -2.77 4.65 -7.27
CA ARG A 16 -2.37 3.36 -6.70
C ARG A 16 -1.03 2.97 -7.31
N GLN A 17 -0.09 2.56 -6.46
CA GLN A 17 1.20 2.10 -6.93
C GLN A 17 1.03 0.74 -7.59
N GLU A 18 1.40 0.66 -8.86
CA GLU A 18 1.36 -0.57 -9.63
C GLU A 18 2.38 -1.55 -9.04
N MET A 19 1.93 -2.78 -8.82
CA MET A 19 2.79 -3.83 -8.29
C MET A 19 3.58 -4.45 -9.44
N PRO A 20 4.93 -4.36 -9.43
CA PRO A 20 5.75 -5.00 -10.44
C PRO A 20 5.43 -6.49 -10.52
N ALA A 21 5.34 -7.01 -11.74
CA ALA A 21 5.07 -8.42 -11.98
C ALA A 21 6.03 -8.96 -13.04
N GLN A 22 6.27 -10.26 -13.00
CA GLN A 22 7.01 -10.95 -14.05
C GLN A 22 6.31 -10.80 -15.41
N ASP A 23 7.13 -10.69 -16.46
CA ASP A 23 6.66 -10.72 -17.84
C ASP A 23 5.83 -12.00 -18.12
N PRO A 24 4.65 -11.89 -18.75
CA PRO A 24 3.82 -13.04 -19.07
C PRO A 24 4.54 -14.17 -19.82
N GLN A 25 5.43 -13.86 -20.76
CA GLN A 25 6.17 -14.86 -21.54
C GLN A 25 7.22 -15.60 -20.72
N VAL A 26 7.73 -14.96 -19.65
CA VAL A 26 8.69 -15.58 -18.74
C VAL A 26 7.97 -16.45 -17.72
N ARG A 27 6.89 -15.95 -17.10
CA ARG A 27 6.21 -16.62 -15.98
C ARG A 27 5.43 -17.88 -16.37
N ILE A 28 5.10 -18.07 -17.65
CA ILE A 28 4.47 -19.31 -18.14
C ILE A 28 5.42 -20.52 -18.08
N GLY A 29 6.73 -20.29 -18.01
CA GLY A 29 7.75 -21.33 -18.03
C GLY A 29 8.40 -21.64 -16.68
N ASN A 30 7.94 -21.03 -15.58
CA ASN A 30 8.55 -21.21 -14.27
C ASN A 30 7.51 -21.15 -13.13
N PHE A 31 7.95 -21.52 -11.91
CA PHE A 31 7.12 -21.51 -10.70
C PHE A 31 7.51 -20.40 -9.71
N ASN A 32 8.29 -19.41 -10.15
CA ASN A 32 8.68 -18.29 -9.30
C ASN A 32 7.50 -17.33 -9.09
N GLU A 33 7.56 -16.54 -8.03
CA GLU A 33 6.51 -15.60 -7.66
C GLU A 33 6.24 -14.57 -8.76
N VAL A 34 5.02 -14.56 -9.30
CA VAL A 34 4.65 -13.66 -10.39
C VAL A 34 4.66 -12.20 -9.95
N ASN A 35 4.17 -11.94 -8.73
CA ASN A 35 4.10 -10.61 -8.17
C ASN A 35 5.39 -10.32 -7.42
N LEU A 36 6.13 -9.32 -7.87
CA LEU A 36 7.47 -9.03 -7.34
C LEU A 36 7.45 -8.08 -6.13
N GLY A 37 6.26 -7.67 -5.69
CA GLY A 37 6.08 -6.78 -4.54
C GLY A 37 6.47 -5.33 -4.83
N LEU A 38 6.05 -4.43 -3.94
CA LEU A 38 6.39 -3.01 -4.03
C LEU A 38 7.82 -2.78 -3.55
N THR A 39 8.55 -1.90 -4.25
CA THR A 39 9.80 -1.35 -3.71
C THR A 39 9.54 -0.53 -2.44
N PRO A 40 10.53 -0.29 -1.56
CA PRO A 40 10.33 0.53 -0.37
C PRO A 40 9.73 1.92 -0.65
N GLU A 41 10.15 2.57 -1.75
CA GLU A 41 9.58 3.88 -2.13
C GLU A 41 8.13 3.75 -2.63
N GLN A 42 7.82 2.73 -3.45
CA GLN A 42 6.44 2.47 -3.86
C GLN A 42 5.55 2.10 -2.67
N ALA A 43 6.06 1.32 -1.71
CA ALA A 43 5.32 0.96 -0.51
C ALA A 43 5.02 2.20 0.35
N ARG A 44 5.99 3.10 0.50
CA ARG A 44 5.79 4.40 1.17
C ARG A 44 4.77 5.26 0.43
N GLN A 45 4.82 5.31 -0.91
CA GLN A 45 3.84 6.04 -1.72
C GLN A 45 2.43 5.44 -1.64
N GLU A 46 2.30 4.12 -1.62
CA GLU A 46 1.00 3.45 -1.43
C GLU A 46 0.48 3.71 0.00
N ALA A 47 1.36 3.69 1.00
CA ALA A 47 0.99 3.98 2.38
C ALA A 47 0.47 5.42 2.58
N LEU A 48 0.99 6.38 1.82
CA LEU A 48 0.50 7.76 1.84
C LEU A 48 -0.96 7.90 1.38
N ARG A 49 -1.50 6.95 0.59
CA ARG A 49 -2.92 6.94 0.18
C ARG A 49 -3.89 6.68 1.33
N CYS A 50 -3.43 6.04 2.41
CA CYS A 50 -4.28 5.78 3.56
C CYS A 50 -4.74 7.11 4.18
N ILE A 51 -6.06 7.33 4.21
CA ILE A 51 -6.67 8.58 4.67
C ILE A 51 -6.75 8.70 6.20
N GLN A 52 -6.25 7.71 6.93
CA GLN A 52 -6.33 7.66 8.40
C GLN A 52 -7.76 7.94 8.89
N CYS A 53 -8.70 7.11 8.39
CA CYS A 53 -10.12 7.28 8.67
C CYS A 53 -10.42 7.21 10.17
N LYS A 54 -11.37 8.02 10.62
CA LYS A 54 -11.84 8.03 12.00
C LYS A 54 -12.46 6.69 12.40
N ASP A 55 -13.20 6.07 11.49
CA ASP A 55 -13.79 4.74 11.64
C ASP A 55 -13.11 3.76 10.66
N PRO A 56 -12.18 2.92 11.13
CA PRO A 56 -11.35 2.08 10.28
C PRO A 56 -12.07 0.79 9.87
N VAL A 57 -12.94 0.89 8.86
CA VAL A 57 -13.66 -0.25 8.28
C VAL A 57 -12.74 -1.36 7.76
N CYS A 58 -11.50 -1.04 7.41
CA CYS A 58 -10.49 -2.02 7.00
C CYS A 58 -10.13 -3.01 8.14
N ILE A 59 -10.10 -2.55 9.39
CA ILE A 59 -9.83 -3.40 10.55
C ILE A 59 -11.01 -4.34 10.79
N ALA A 60 -12.23 -3.80 10.80
CA ALA A 60 -13.46 -4.58 10.97
C ALA A 60 -13.68 -5.60 9.84
N GLY A 61 -13.23 -5.29 8.62
CA GLY A 61 -13.27 -6.20 7.48
C GLY A 61 -12.19 -7.29 7.52
N CYS A 62 -11.17 -7.17 8.38
CA CYS A 62 -10.13 -8.16 8.54
C CYS A 62 -10.61 -9.26 9.53
N PRO A 63 -10.67 -10.55 9.13
CA PRO A 63 -11.14 -11.62 10.01
C PRO A 63 -10.35 -11.78 11.32
N VAL A 64 -9.12 -11.24 11.35
CA VAL A 64 -8.21 -11.29 12.49
C VAL A 64 -7.90 -9.90 13.07
N ASN A 65 -8.67 -8.87 12.67
CA ASN A 65 -8.58 -7.50 13.21
C ASN A 65 -7.16 -6.91 13.22
N ILE A 66 -6.42 -7.07 12.11
CA ILE A 66 -5.12 -6.41 11.95
C ILE A 66 -5.31 -4.89 12.06
N LYS A 67 -4.42 -4.23 12.81
CA LYS A 67 -4.37 -2.77 12.97
C LYS A 67 -3.80 -2.11 11.70
N ILE A 68 -4.55 -2.18 10.60
CA ILE A 68 -4.11 -1.82 9.24
C ILE A 68 -3.69 -0.35 9.14
N ASP A 69 -4.48 0.54 9.72
CA ASP A 69 -4.21 1.97 9.81
C ASP A 69 -2.87 2.28 10.50
N GLN A 70 -2.53 1.53 11.55
CA GLN A 70 -1.34 1.77 12.39
C GLN A 70 -0.05 1.41 11.66
N PHE A 71 0.04 0.20 11.10
CA PHE A 71 1.28 -0.18 10.42
C PHE A 71 1.46 0.59 9.10
N ILE A 72 0.37 0.91 8.38
CA ILE A 72 0.45 1.74 7.19
C ILE A 72 0.97 3.14 7.53
N LYS A 73 0.55 3.72 8.65
CA LYS A 73 1.08 5.00 9.12
C LYS A 73 2.60 4.95 9.32
N LEU A 74 3.10 3.89 9.97
CA LEU A 74 4.54 3.72 10.17
C LEU A 74 5.30 3.61 8.84
N ILE A 75 4.78 2.83 7.88
CA ILE A 75 5.37 2.74 6.53
C ILE A 75 5.42 4.09 5.83
N ALA A 76 4.36 4.91 5.95
CA ALA A 76 4.31 6.23 5.32
C ALA A 76 5.34 7.20 5.92
N GLU A 77 5.61 7.08 7.23
CA GLU A 77 6.55 7.93 7.96
C GLU A 77 8.03 7.56 7.71
N GLY A 78 8.32 6.31 7.33
CA GLY A 78 9.67 5.82 7.04
C GLY A 78 10.37 5.30 8.29
#